data_AF-A0A838Q023-F1
#
_entry.id   AF-A0A838Q023-F1
#
_cell.length_a   1.000
_cell.length_b   1.000
_cell.length_c   1.000
_cell.angle_alpha   90.00
_cell.angle_beta   90.00
_cell.angle_gamma   90.00
#
_symmetry.space_group_name_H-M   'P 1'
#
loop_
_entity.id
_entity.type
_entity.pdbx_description
1 polymer ?
#
loop_
_entity_poly.entity_id
_entity_poly.type
_entity_poly.pdbx_seq_one_letter_code
_entity_poly.pdbx_strand_id
1 'polypeptide(L)'
;MKDKIRVGIIGVGNCASSLVQGVEFYRNANEKEFVPGLMHVNLGGYHIRDIEFSAAFDIAATKVGRDLGEAIAAEPNNTIKFADVPKLGV
;
A
#
# COMPACT_ATOMS: atom_id res chain seq x y z
N MET A 1 -18.44 10.02 -8.29
CA MET A 1 -17.26 9.21 -7.93
C MET A 1 -16.25 10.16 -7.32
N LYS A 2 -15.68 9.83 -6.16
CA LYS A 2 -14.56 10.62 -5.61
C LYS A 2 -13.31 10.24 -6.40
N ASP A 3 -12.48 11.22 -6.74
CA ASP A 3 -11.25 10.97 -7.48
C ASP A 3 -10.30 10.10 -6.65
N LYS A 4 -9.75 9.05 -7.27
CA LYS A 4 -8.72 8.19 -6.67
C LYS A 4 -7.35 8.82 -6.81
N ILE A 5 -6.51 8.63 -5.79
CA ILE A 5 -5.08 8.96 -5.84
C ILE A 5 -4.37 7.77 -6.48
N ARG A 6 -4.02 7.90 -7.76
CA ARG A 6 -3.29 6.84 -8.49
C ARG A 6 -1.81 6.91 -8.13
N VAL A 7 -1.33 5.87 -7.46
CA VAL A 7 0.05 5.80 -6.93
C VAL A 7 0.87 4.81 -7.74
N GLY A 8 2.03 5.27 -8.21
CA GLY A 8 3.10 4.42 -8.74
C GLY A 8 4.21 4.24 -7.71
N ILE A 9 4.70 3.01 -7.55
CA ILE A 9 5.82 2.70 -6.65
C ILE A 9 7.08 2.42 -7.47
N ILE A 10 8.20 3.08 -7.14
CA ILE A 10 9.51 2.80 -7.73
C ILE A 10 10.40 2.23 -6.63
N GLY A 11 10.73 0.95 -6.74
CA GLY A 11 11.38 0.16 -5.70
C GLY A 11 10.38 -0.43 -4.71
N VAL A 12 10.09 -1.73 -4.85
CA VAL A 12 9.15 -2.47 -4.00
C VAL A 12 9.88 -3.02 -2.78
N GLY A 13 10.53 -2.14 -2.01
CA GLY A 13 11.28 -2.46 -0.79
C GLY A 13 10.42 -2.58 0.47
N ASN A 14 11.06 -2.64 1.65
CA ASN A 14 10.36 -2.66 2.94
C ASN A 14 9.43 -1.45 3.15
N CYS A 15 9.81 -0.25 2.71
CA CYS A 15 8.94 0.93 2.78
C CYS A 15 7.67 0.76 1.94
N ALA A 16 7.79 0.22 0.72
CA ALA A 16 6.64 -0.09 -0.13
C ALA A 16 5.76 -1.16 0.53
N SER A 17 6.37 -2.19 1.13
CA SER A 17 5.63 -3.22 1.87
C SER A 17 4.82 -2.64 3.02
N SER A 18 5.42 -1.80 3.87
CA SER A 18 4.70 -1.14 4.96
C SER A 18 3.62 -0.17 4.47
N LEU A 19 3.84 0.54 3.36
CA LEU A 19 2.84 1.43 2.76
C LEU A 19 1.61 0.66 2.25
N VAL A 20 1.83 -0.37 1.42
CA VAL A 20 0.74 -1.16 0.82
C VAL A 20 -0.06 -1.88 1.91
N GLN A 21 0.64 -2.47 2.90
CA GLN A 21 -0.02 -3.07 4.07
C GLN A 21 -0.80 -2.02 4.89
N GLY A 22 -0.23 -0.83 5.10
CA GLY A 22 -0.88 0.26 5.84
C GLY A 22 -2.16 0.75 5.17
N VAL A 23 -2.15 0.89 3.85
CA VAL A 23 -3.34 1.25 3.07
C VAL A 23 -4.42 0.18 3.23
N GLU A 24 -4.08 -1.10 3.12
CA GLU A 24 -5.06 -2.19 3.29
C GLU A 24 -5.59 -2.25 4.72
N PHE A 25 -4.72 -2.16 5.73
CA PHE A 25 -5.08 -2.26 7.14
C PHE A 25 -6.06 -1.16 7.57
N TYR A 26 -5.81 0.09 7.15
CA TYR A 26 -6.61 1.24 7.55
C TYR A 26 -7.66 1.69 6.53
N ARG A 27 -7.88 0.94 5.44
CA ARG A 27 -8.88 1.30 4.41
C ARG A 27 -10.28 1.54 4.98
N ASN A 28 -10.62 0.85 6.07
CA ASN A 28 -11.92 0.93 6.72
C ASN A 28 -11.95 1.78 8.00
N ALA A 29 -10.85 2.44 8.35
CA ALA A 29 -10.79 3.31 9.53
C ALA A 29 -11.89 4.37 9.49
N ASN A 30 -12.44 4.73 10.65
CA ASN A 30 -13.42 5.81 10.71
C ASN A 30 -12.70 7.16 10.54
N GLU A 31 -13.31 8.12 9.85
CA GLU A 31 -12.69 9.44 9.62
C GLU A 31 -12.32 10.19 10.91
N LYS A 32 -13.00 9.90 12.02
CA LYS A 32 -12.75 10.48 13.35
C LYS A 32 -11.88 9.59 14.25
N GLU A 33 -11.45 8.43 13.75
CA GLU A 33 -10.61 7.50 14.49
C GLU A 33 -9.20 8.07 14.65
N PHE A 34 -8.62 7.87 15.84
CA PHE A 34 -7.20 8.11 16.05
C PHE A 34 -6.40 6.91 15.53
N VAL A 35 -5.63 7.12 14.47
CA VAL A 35 -4.72 6.12 13.91
C VAL A 35 -3.27 6.50 14.23
N PRO A 36 -2.52 5.69 14.99
CA PRO A 36 -1.12 5.98 15.29
C PRO A 36 -0.29 6.18 14.02
N GLY A 37 0.44 7.30 13.94
CA GLY A 37 1.29 7.65 12.80
C GLY A 37 0.60 8.41 11.67
N LEU A 38 -0.73 8.58 11.72
CA LEU A 38 -1.47 9.44 10.79
C LEU A 38 -2.06 10.65 11.52
N MET A 39 -1.85 11.84 10.95
CA MET A 39 -2.50 13.06 11.47
C MET A 39 -4.01 13.05 11.20
N HIS A 40 -4.43 12.50 10.04
CA HIS A 40 -5.82 12.44 9.60
C HIS A 40 -6.09 11.15 8.80
N VAL A 41 -7.21 10.48 9.07
CA VAL A 41 -7.70 9.35 8.25
C VAL A 41 -8.24 9.83 6.90
N ASN A 42 -8.84 11.02 6.89
CA ASN A 42 -9.27 11.72 5.70
C ASN A 42 -8.57 13.09 5.65
N LEU A 43 -7.70 13.28 4.65
CA LEU A 43 -6.94 14.51 4.45
C LEU A 43 -7.47 15.24 3.22
N GLY A 44 -8.05 16.41 3.41
CA GLY A 44 -8.54 17.25 2.29
C GLY A 44 -9.62 16.57 1.44
N GLY A 45 -10.37 15.63 2.00
CA GLY A 45 -11.37 14.84 1.28
C GLY A 45 -10.87 13.49 0.78
N TYR A 46 -9.57 13.17 0.89
CA TYR A 46 -9.04 11.88 0.50
C TYR A 46 -8.91 10.96 1.71
N HIS A 47 -9.69 9.89 1.72
CA HIS A 47 -9.56 8.84 2.72
C HIS A 47 -8.40 7.91 2.34
N ILE A 48 -7.80 7.21 3.31
CA ILE A 48 -6.80 6.15 3.07
C ILE A 48 -7.21 5.17 1.94
N ARG A 49 -8.49 4.77 1.86
CA ARG A 49 -9.03 3.89 0.80
C ARG A 49 -9.06 4.50 -0.61
N ASP A 50 -8.76 5.78 -0.72
CA ASP A 50 -8.70 6.49 -2.00
C ASP A 50 -7.32 6.40 -2.64
N ILE A 51 -6.32 5.86 -1.92
CA ILE A 51 -5.04 5.46 -2.51
C ILE A 51 -5.26 4.19 -3.34
N GLU A 52 -5.00 4.29 -4.64
CA GLU A 52 -5.08 3.19 -5.60
C GLU A 52 -3.70 2.98 -6.21
N PHE A 53 -3.07 1.85 -5.88
CA PHE A 53 -1.82 1.47 -6.55
C PHE A 53 -2.13 1.12 -8.01
N SER A 54 -1.44 1.80 -8.92
CA SER A 54 -1.68 1.69 -10.38
C SER A 54 -0.45 1.22 -11.16
N ALA A 55 0.73 1.25 -10.54
CA ALA A 55 1.98 0.79 -11.15
C ALA A 55 3.01 0.46 -10.07
N ALA A 56 3.90 -0.48 -10.38
CA ALA A 56 5.07 -0.80 -9.55
C ALA A 56 6.27 -1.13 -10.45
N PHE A 57 7.46 -0.70 -10.03
CA PHE A 57 8.72 -0.95 -10.73
C PHE A 57 9.76 -1.49 -9.76
N ASP A 58 10.46 -2.54 -10.15
CA ASP A 58 11.58 -3.12 -9.40
C ASP A 58 12.58 -3.78 -10.37
N ILE A 59 13.75 -4.17 -9.88
CA ILE A 59 14.79 -4.88 -10.64
C ILE A 59 15.07 -6.28 -10.08
N ALA A 60 14.63 -6.57 -8.85
CA ALA A 60 14.87 -7.86 -8.23
C ALA A 60 14.05 -8.95 -8.94
N ALA A 61 14.71 -10.02 -9.38
CA ALA A 61 14.06 -11.15 -10.05
C ALA A 61 13.00 -11.85 -9.18
N THR A 62 13.10 -11.73 -7.86
CA THR A 62 12.09 -12.21 -6.90
C THR A 62 10.80 -11.39 -6.90
N LYS A 63 10.80 -10.20 -7.51
CA LYS A 63 9.69 -9.23 -7.51
C LYS A 63 9.13 -8.97 -8.90
N VAL A 64 9.99 -8.86 -9.91
CA VAL A 64 9.59 -8.59 -11.30
C VAL A 64 8.67 -9.70 -11.82
N GLY A 65 7.54 -9.30 -12.42
CA GLY A 65 6.53 -10.21 -12.97
C GLY A 65 5.54 -10.77 -11.95
N ARG A 66 5.63 -10.37 -10.68
CA ARG A 66 4.65 -10.70 -9.63
C ARG A 66 3.68 -9.55 -9.42
N ASP A 67 2.50 -9.89 -8.94
CA ASP A 67 1.52 -8.90 -8.48
C ASP A 67 2.11 -8.09 -7.32
N LEU A 68 1.81 -6.79 -7.25
CA LEU A 68 2.28 -5.93 -6.15
C LEU A 68 1.97 -6.52 -4.76
N GLY A 69 0.79 -7.12 -4.55
CA GLY A 69 0.41 -7.75 -3.28
C GLY A 69 1.32 -8.92 -2.89
N GLU A 70 1.92 -9.60 -3.86
CA GLU A 70 2.91 -10.67 -3.64
C GLU A 70 4.34 -10.13 -3.55
N ALA A 71 4.69 -9.15 -4.40
CA ALA A 71 6.02 -8.57 -4.49
C ALA A 71 6.46 -7.88 -3.20
N ILE A 72 5.53 -7.28 -2.45
CA ILE A 72 5.82 -6.65 -1.15
C ILE A 72 6.31 -7.63 -0.07
N ALA A 73 6.00 -8.92 -0.22
CA ALA A 73 6.42 -10.00 0.69
C ALA A 73 7.59 -10.82 0.12
N ALA A 74 8.06 -10.51 -1.09
CA ALA A 74 9.17 -11.23 -1.70
C ALA A 74 10.53 -10.74 -1.16
N GLU A 75 11.43 -11.70 -0.91
CA GLU A 75 12.82 -11.45 -0.51
C GLU A 75 13.50 -10.40 -1.42
N PRO A 76 14.33 -9.48 -0.88
CA PRO A 76 14.80 -9.43 0.50
C PRO A 76 13.91 -8.62 1.47
N ASN A 77 12.64 -8.35 1.11
CA ASN A 77 11.74 -7.67 2.05
C ASN A 77 11.50 -8.55 3.28
N ASN A 78 11.62 -7.93 4.45
CA ASN A 78 11.56 -8.60 5.75
C ASN A 78 10.95 -7.70 6.84
N THR A 79 10.27 -6.63 6.44
CA THR A 79 9.49 -5.83 7.38
C THR A 79 8.36 -6.65 7.99
N ILE A 80 7.84 -6.21 9.13
CA ILE A 80 6.74 -6.88 9.82
C ILE A 80 5.51 -7.01 8.90
N LYS A 81 4.89 -8.20 8.91
CA LYS A 81 3.58 -8.42 8.29
C LYS A 81 2.47 -8.12 9.29
N PHE A 82 1.64 -7.12 9.00
CA PHE A 82 0.53 -6.69 9.86
C PHE A 82 -0.81 -6.59 9.11
N ALA A 83 -0.82 -6.80 7.79
CA ALA A 83 -2.03 -6.92 7.00
C ALA A 83 -1.90 -8.03 5.94
N ASP A 84 -3.00 -8.70 5.64
CA ASP A 84 -3.11 -9.57 4.47
C ASP A 84 -3.53 -8.73 3.26
N VAL A 85 -2.60 -8.51 2.34
CA VAL A 85 -2.85 -7.73 1.11
C VAL A 85 -3.33 -8.67 0.02
N PRO A 86 -4.51 -8.43 -0.59
CA PRO A 86 -5.01 -9.26 -1.68
C PRO A 86 -4.22 -9.01 -2.97
N LYS A 87 -4.48 -9.81 -4.00
CA LYS A 87 -4.00 -9.53 -5.35
C LYS A 87 -4.54 -8.18 -5.82
N LEU A 88 -3.66 -7.29 -6.28
CA LEU A 88 -3.99 -5.91 -6.65
C LEU A 88 -4.17 -5.69 -8.15
N GLY A 89 -3.72 -6.63 -8.98
CA GLY A 89 -3.73 -6.50 -10.45
C GLY A 89 -2.67 -5.54 -10.99
N VAL A 90 -1.60 -5.29 -10.22
CA VAL A 90 -0.52 -4.33 -10.51
C VAL A 90 0.80 -5.05 -10.69
#